data_AF-A0A518D865-F1
#
_entry.id   AF-A0A518D865-F1
#
_cell.length_a   1.000
_cell.length_b   1.000
_cell.length_c   1.000
_cell.angle_alpha   90.00
_cell.angle_beta   90.00
_cell.angle_gamma   90.00
#
_symmetry.space_group_name_H-M   'P 1'
#
loop_
_entity.id
_entity.type
_entity.pdbx_description
1 polymer ?
#
loop_
_entity_poly.entity_id
_entity_poly.type
_entity_poly.pdbx_seq_one_letter_code
_entity_poly.pdbx_strand_id
1 'polypeptide(L)'
;MSPLEETPDRDGPVAPPARRERWRPPKDIYSVPRRFDLASMLIVATAYALLLTALKALGADEWLSLWMVVFVTWVGGAQVVLFRGDDPRKASWIAGAVFCGLTPAVYMAWGYWRGQLAVGPAFVATTMPAILSGAVLGYLTGGLAAGVFLLIDLVRHWMERSKRAE
;
A
#
# COMPACT_ATOMS: atom_id res chain seq x y z
N MET A 1 24.06 4.61 -81.46
CA MET A 1 25.08 4.62 -80.39
C MET A 1 24.58 5.56 -79.31
N SER A 2 23.87 5.03 -78.32
CA SER A 2 23.40 5.81 -77.17
C SER A 2 24.50 5.87 -76.11
N PRO A 3 24.79 7.04 -75.51
CA PRO A 3 25.72 7.16 -74.41
C PRO A 3 25.19 6.38 -73.21
N LEU A 4 26.03 5.56 -72.59
CA LEU A 4 25.73 4.90 -71.32
C LEU A 4 25.70 5.98 -70.23
N GLU A 5 24.51 6.21 -69.66
CA GLU A 5 24.34 7.01 -68.44
C GLU A 5 25.06 6.32 -67.29
N GLU A 6 26.17 6.92 -66.83
CA GLU A 6 26.81 6.59 -65.56
C GLU A 6 25.83 6.86 -64.42
N THR A 7 25.32 5.79 -63.81
CA THR A 7 24.59 5.85 -62.55
C THR A 7 25.56 6.25 -61.44
N PRO A 8 25.35 7.38 -60.74
CA PRO A 8 26.24 7.82 -59.68
C PRO A 8 26.22 6.82 -58.52
N ASP A 9 27.41 6.34 -58.19
CA ASP A 9 27.74 5.46 -57.08
C ASP A 9 27.18 6.05 -55.76
N ARG A 10 26.26 5.31 -55.15
CA ARG A 10 25.49 5.70 -53.97
C ARG A 10 26.04 5.09 -52.67
N ASP A 11 27.28 4.62 -52.67
CA ASP A 11 27.91 3.99 -51.50
C ASP A 11 28.64 5.02 -50.61
N GLY A 12 27.96 6.11 -50.29
CA GLY A 12 28.38 7.00 -49.19
C GLY A 12 28.16 6.31 -47.83
N PRO A 13 29.02 6.52 -46.82
CA PRO A 13 28.89 5.91 -45.50
C PRO A 13 27.55 6.28 -44.88
N VAL A 14 26.67 5.29 -44.72
CA VAL A 14 25.38 5.43 -44.05
C VAL A 14 25.66 5.79 -42.59
N ALA A 15 25.38 7.05 -42.23
CA ALA A 15 25.49 7.50 -40.85
C ALA A 15 24.63 6.56 -39.96
N PRO A 16 25.18 6.02 -38.85
CA PRO A 16 24.42 5.13 -37.99
C PRO A 16 23.16 5.85 -37.52
N PRO A 17 21.98 5.19 -37.54
CA PRO A 17 20.73 5.82 -37.18
C PRO A 17 20.87 6.38 -35.78
N ALA A 18 20.62 7.69 -35.63
CA ALA A 18 20.65 8.40 -34.36
C ALA A 18 19.89 7.54 -33.34
N ARG A 19 20.62 7.02 -32.34
CA ARG A 19 20.03 6.24 -31.25
C ARG A 19 18.95 7.13 -30.66
N ARG A 20 17.69 6.82 -30.96
CA ARG A 20 16.55 7.39 -30.26
C ARG A 20 16.74 6.96 -28.82
N GLU A 21 17.33 7.84 -28.02
CA GLU A 21 17.33 7.74 -26.58
C GLU A 21 15.85 7.58 -26.22
N ARG A 22 15.44 6.34 -25.96
CA ARG A 22 14.12 6.06 -25.42
C ARG A 22 14.08 6.87 -24.15
N TRP A 23 13.32 7.94 -24.17
CA TRP A 23 12.91 8.69 -23.00
C TRP A 23 12.41 7.65 -22.00
N ARG A 24 13.27 7.27 -21.06
CA ARG A 24 12.91 6.48 -19.91
C ARG A 24 12.45 7.53 -18.92
N PRO A 25 11.15 7.62 -18.59
CA PRO A 25 10.76 8.49 -17.48
C PRO A 25 11.64 8.09 -16.30
N PRO A 26 12.26 9.06 -15.60
CA PRO A 26 13.03 8.74 -14.42
C PRO A 26 12.11 7.89 -13.54
N LYS A 27 12.51 6.64 -13.29
CA LYS A 27 11.99 5.86 -12.17
C LYS A 27 12.53 6.55 -10.94
N ASP A 28 11.97 7.70 -10.61
CA ASP A 28 12.17 8.30 -9.31
C ASP A 28 11.43 7.37 -8.37
N ILE A 29 12.19 6.42 -7.83
CA ILE A 29 11.78 5.57 -6.74
C ILE A 29 11.38 6.56 -5.65
N TYR A 30 10.09 6.62 -5.34
CA TYR A 30 9.52 7.52 -4.36
C TYR A 30 10.24 7.28 -3.03
N SER A 31 11.28 8.06 -2.76
CA SER A 31 12.06 7.94 -1.54
C SER A 31 11.32 8.70 -0.46
N VAL A 32 10.77 7.96 0.50
CA VAL A 32 10.04 8.54 1.63
C VAL A 32 10.94 9.57 2.31
N PRO A 33 10.49 10.83 2.48
CA PRO A 33 11.29 11.88 3.10
C PRO A 33 11.82 11.40 4.46
N ARG A 34 13.15 11.40 4.64
CA ARG A 34 13.81 10.90 5.87
C ARG A 34 13.46 11.66 7.16
N ARG A 35 12.71 12.76 7.04
CA ARG A 35 12.33 13.63 8.16
C ARG A 35 10.86 13.39 8.44
N PHE A 36 10.60 12.76 9.59
CA PHE A 36 9.26 12.63 10.12
C PHE A 36 8.77 14.03 10.51
N ASP A 37 7.92 14.62 9.68
CA ASP A 37 7.38 15.95 9.91
C ASP A 37 6.28 15.89 10.98
N LEU A 38 6.23 16.89 11.87
CA LEU A 38 5.21 17.01 12.92
C LEU A 38 3.81 17.04 12.30
N ALA A 39 3.67 17.66 11.12
CA ALA A 39 2.42 17.70 10.37
C ALA A 39 1.90 16.30 10.02
N SER A 40 2.78 15.40 9.58
CA SER A 40 2.40 14.02 9.24
C SER A 40 1.92 13.26 10.47
N MET A 41 2.57 13.43 11.63
CA MET A 41 2.12 12.82 12.89
C MET A 41 0.73 13.31 13.28
N LEU A 42 0.47 14.62 13.19
CA LEU A 42 -0.82 15.20 13.52
C LEU A 42 -1.93 14.69 12.59
N ILE A 43 -1.65 14.55 11.29
CA ILE A 43 -2.64 14.04 10.32
C ILE A 43 -2.96 12.58 10.59
N VAL A 44 -1.93 11.74 10.84
CA VAL A 44 -2.15 10.32 11.18
C VAL A 44 -2.93 10.19 12.49
N ALA A 45 -2.57 10.96 13.53
CA ALA A 45 -3.30 10.98 14.79
C ALA A 45 -4.77 11.41 14.60
N THR A 46 -5.02 12.42 13.76
CA THR A 46 -6.38 12.87 13.42
C THR A 46 -7.15 11.77 12.68
N ALA A 47 -6.53 11.06 11.74
CA ALA A 47 -7.15 9.94 11.04
C ALA A 47 -7.55 8.82 12.02
N TYR A 48 -6.70 8.47 12.99
CA TYR A 48 -7.05 7.50 14.04
C TYR A 48 -8.16 8.00 14.96
N ALA A 49 -8.16 9.28 15.33
CA ALA A 49 -9.24 9.88 16.12
C ALA A 49 -10.58 9.82 15.38
N LEU A 50 -10.59 10.13 14.07
CA LEU A 50 -11.78 10.01 13.22
C LEU A 50 -12.25 8.56 13.09
N LEU A 51 -11.33 7.62 12.90
CA LEU A 51 -11.64 6.19 12.86
C LEU A 51 -12.31 5.73 14.16
N LEU A 52 -11.71 6.03 15.31
CA LEU A 52 -12.24 5.66 16.62
C LEU A 52 -13.58 6.32 16.91
N THR A 53 -13.74 7.60 16.53
CA THR A 53 -15.01 8.33 16.66
C THR A 53 -16.09 7.68 15.80
N ALA A 54 -15.78 7.31 14.56
CA ALA A 54 -16.71 6.63 13.67
C ALA A 54 -17.12 5.25 14.20
N LEU A 55 -16.15 4.46 14.70
CA LEU A 55 -16.44 3.16 15.33
C LEU A 55 -17.36 3.31 16.55
N LYS A 56 -17.08 4.29 17.41
CA LYS A 56 -17.93 4.58 18.58
C LYS A 56 -19.32 5.05 18.18
N ALA A 57 -19.45 5.87 17.13
CA ALA A 57 -20.74 6.32 16.61
C ALA A 57 -21.57 5.16 16.03
N LEU A 58 -20.92 4.13 15.50
CA LEU A 58 -21.56 2.89 15.04
C LEU A 58 -21.89 1.90 16.17
N GLY A 59 -21.59 2.25 17.44
CA GLY A 59 -21.83 1.38 18.58
C GLY A 59 -20.86 0.20 18.68
N ALA A 60 -19.66 0.32 18.09
CA ALA A 60 -18.63 -0.69 18.24
C ALA A 60 -18.20 -0.84 19.71
N ASP A 61 -18.00 -2.07 20.15
CA ASP A 61 -17.46 -2.40 21.47
C ASP A 61 -15.98 -2.01 21.59
N GLU A 62 -15.46 -1.96 22.81
CA GLU A 62 -14.05 -1.57 23.04
C GLU A 62 -13.08 -2.56 22.39
N TRP A 63 -13.43 -3.85 22.38
CA TRP A 63 -12.57 -4.88 21.82
C TRP A 63 -12.50 -4.80 20.29
N LEU A 64 -13.62 -4.63 19.60
CA LEU A 64 -13.63 -4.37 18.16
C LEU A 64 -12.87 -3.09 17.80
N SER A 65 -13.02 -2.03 18.60
CA SER A 65 -12.31 -0.77 18.38
C SER A 65 -10.79 -0.96 18.47
N LEU A 66 -10.32 -1.67 19.49
CA LEU A 66 -8.91 -2.03 19.64
C LEU A 66 -8.43 -2.89 18.48
N TRP A 67 -9.20 -3.92 18.11
CA TRP A 67 -8.88 -4.82 17.00
C TRP A 67 -8.72 -4.05 15.68
N MET A 68 -9.62 -3.10 15.40
CA MET A 68 -9.56 -2.26 14.20
C MET A 68 -8.31 -1.35 14.19
N VAL A 69 -7.94 -0.74 15.31
CA VAL A 69 -6.72 0.08 15.40
C VAL A 69 -5.47 -0.75 15.13
N VAL A 70 -5.38 -1.93 15.76
CA VAL A 70 -4.25 -2.85 15.56
C VAL A 70 -4.22 -3.35 14.11
N PHE A 71 -5.37 -3.67 13.52
CA PHE A 71 -5.49 -4.10 12.14
C PHE A 71 -5.00 -3.03 11.15
N VAL A 72 -5.47 -1.78 11.29
CA VAL A 72 -5.05 -0.65 10.44
C VAL A 72 -3.56 -0.39 10.59
N THR A 73 -3.05 -0.43 11.83
CA THR A 73 -1.61 -0.26 12.10
C THR A 73 -0.79 -1.38 11.45
N TRP A 74 -1.25 -2.62 11.55
CA TRP A 74 -0.61 -3.78 10.94
C TRP A 74 -0.55 -3.67 9.41
N VAL A 75 -1.67 -3.32 8.77
CA VAL A 75 -1.75 -3.14 7.32
C VAL A 75 -0.84 -1.99 6.86
N GLY A 76 -0.88 -0.84 7.53
CA GLY A 76 -0.03 0.31 7.21
C GLY A 76 1.46 0.00 7.41
N GLY A 77 1.83 -0.66 8.51
CA GLY A 77 3.19 -1.10 8.77
C GLY A 77 3.68 -2.11 7.72
N ALA A 78 2.83 -3.06 7.33
CA ALA A 78 3.15 -4.03 6.30
C ALA A 78 3.35 -3.39 4.92
N GLN A 79 2.63 -2.32 4.56
CA GLN A 79 2.86 -1.59 3.31
C GLN A 79 4.26 -0.94 3.26
N VAL A 80 4.78 -0.50 4.40
CA VAL A 80 6.12 0.10 4.50
C VAL A 80 7.21 -0.97 4.50
N VAL A 81 6.98 -2.10 5.16
CA VAL A 81 7.99 -3.16 5.38
C VAL A 81 8.04 -4.16 4.21
N LEU A 82 6.88 -4.62 3.72
CA LEU A 82 6.81 -5.63 2.68
C LEU A 82 7.11 -5.04 1.30
N PHE A 83 7.79 -5.84 0.47
CA PHE A 83 8.19 -5.46 -0.89
C PHE A 83 8.98 -4.14 -0.97
N ARG A 84 9.57 -3.68 0.15
CA ARG A 84 10.28 -2.38 0.24
C ARG A 84 9.43 -1.20 -0.26
N GLY A 85 8.10 -1.31 -0.17
CA GLY A 85 7.16 -0.32 -0.67
C GLY A 85 6.88 -0.36 -2.19
N ASP A 86 7.45 -1.32 -2.94
CA ASP A 86 7.27 -1.41 -4.40
C ASP A 86 5.83 -1.76 -4.81
N ASP A 87 5.17 -2.62 -4.04
CA ASP A 87 3.82 -3.14 -4.32
C ASP A 87 2.88 -3.00 -3.10
N PRO A 88 2.47 -1.78 -2.70
CA PRO A 88 1.67 -1.55 -1.48
C PRO A 88 0.31 -2.25 -1.52
N ARG A 89 -0.25 -2.47 -2.72
CA ARG A 89 -1.54 -3.19 -2.88
C ARG A 89 -1.43 -4.66 -2.49
N LYS A 90 -0.35 -5.33 -2.93
CA LYS A 90 -0.10 -6.73 -2.58
C LYS A 90 0.24 -6.87 -1.11
N ALA A 91 1.03 -5.94 -0.56
CA ALA A 91 1.35 -5.90 0.86
C ALA A 91 0.07 -5.88 1.71
N SER A 92 -0.91 -5.04 1.38
CA SER A 92 -2.16 -4.94 2.13
C SER A 92 -3.03 -6.20 2.07
N TRP A 93 -3.14 -6.85 0.90
CA TRP A 93 -3.85 -8.13 0.76
C TRP A 93 -3.25 -9.20 1.68
N ILE A 94 -1.93 -9.37 1.61
CA ILE A 94 -1.22 -10.38 2.37
C ILE A 94 -1.30 -10.07 3.86
N ALA A 95 -1.08 -8.81 4.25
CA ALA A 95 -1.15 -8.38 5.64
C ALA A 95 -2.53 -8.64 6.25
N GLY A 96 -3.59 -8.30 5.52
CA GLY A 96 -4.96 -8.52 5.99
C GLY A 96 -5.32 -10.01 6.09
N ALA A 97 -4.95 -10.80 5.09
CA ALA A 97 -5.14 -12.25 5.09
C ALA A 97 -4.45 -12.93 6.29
N VAL A 98 -3.19 -12.54 6.55
CA VAL A 98 -2.41 -13.04 7.68
C VAL A 98 -3.02 -12.62 9.00
N PHE A 99 -3.35 -11.34 9.18
CA PHE A 99 -3.89 -10.84 10.45
C PHE A 99 -5.22 -11.49 10.82
N CYS A 100 -6.17 -11.50 9.86
CA CYS A 100 -7.47 -12.09 10.10
C CYS A 100 -7.43 -13.61 10.15
N GLY A 101 -6.49 -14.28 9.47
CA GLY A 101 -6.29 -15.72 9.62
C GLY A 101 -5.68 -16.10 10.97
N LEU A 102 -4.73 -15.30 11.46
CA LEU A 102 -4.08 -15.54 12.76
C LEU A 102 -5.02 -15.29 13.94
N THR A 103 -5.93 -14.32 13.85
CA THR A 103 -6.86 -13.98 14.95
C THR A 103 -7.67 -15.20 15.46
N PRO A 104 -8.46 -15.91 14.64
CA PRO A 104 -9.20 -17.09 15.08
C PRO A 104 -8.25 -18.26 15.39
N ALA A 105 -7.12 -18.39 14.68
CA ALA A 105 -6.15 -19.45 14.96
C ALA A 105 -5.57 -19.33 16.38
N VAL A 106 -5.21 -18.11 16.81
CA VAL A 106 -4.72 -17.83 18.17
C VAL A 106 -5.83 -18.08 19.19
N TYR A 107 -7.06 -17.62 18.93
CA TYR A 107 -8.19 -17.84 19.82
C TYR A 107 -8.50 -19.32 20.01
N MET A 108 -8.47 -20.11 18.93
CA MET A 108 -8.68 -21.55 18.98
C MET A 108 -7.54 -22.29 19.68
N ALA A 109 -6.29 -21.92 19.41
CA ALA A 109 -5.14 -22.49 20.10
C ALA A 109 -5.22 -22.23 21.61
N TRP A 110 -5.63 -21.03 22.01
CA TRP A 110 -5.85 -20.66 23.41
C TRP A 110 -6.98 -21.48 24.05
N GLY A 111 -8.13 -21.61 23.38
CA GLY A 111 -9.25 -22.41 23.88
C GLY A 111 -8.94 -23.90 23.96
N TYR A 112 -8.18 -24.44 22.99
CA TYR A 112 -7.68 -25.82 23.04
C TYR A 112 -6.76 -26.05 24.23
N TRP A 113 -5.83 -25.13 24.47
CA TRP A 113 -4.91 -25.24 25.60
C TRP A 113 -5.63 -25.20 26.97
N ARG A 114 -6.78 -24.51 27.04
CA ARG A 114 -7.67 -24.51 28.21
C ARG A 114 -8.64 -25.71 28.27
N GLY A 115 -8.59 -26.62 27.30
CA GLY A 115 -9.51 -27.77 27.22
C GLY A 115 -10.96 -27.39 26.90
N GLN A 116 -11.21 -26.20 26.37
CA GLN A 116 -12.56 -25.67 26.11
C GLN A 116 -13.06 -25.95 24.69
N LEU A 117 -12.16 -26.27 23.74
CA LEU A 117 -12.50 -26.41 22.32
C LEU A 117 -11.84 -27.65 21.70
N ALA A 118 -12.56 -28.31 20.79
CA ALA A 118 -12.00 -29.31 19.88
C ALA A 118 -11.55 -28.64 18.57
N VAL A 119 -10.28 -28.85 18.17
CA VAL A 119 -9.59 -28.07 17.11
C VAL A 119 -9.88 -28.53 15.68
N GLY A 120 -10.80 -29.48 15.49
CA GLY A 120 -10.98 -30.14 14.19
C GLY A 120 -11.77 -29.30 13.17
N PRO A 121 -13.01 -29.67 12.82
CA PRO A 121 -13.76 -29.00 11.74
C PRO A 121 -13.98 -27.50 11.94
N ALA A 122 -14.07 -27.06 13.20
CA ALA A 122 -14.25 -25.66 13.56
C ALA A 122 -13.09 -24.78 13.06
N PHE A 123 -11.86 -25.31 13.05
CA PHE A 123 -10.68 -24.52 12.65
C PHE A 123 -10.72 -24.16 11.17
N VAL A 124 -11.06 -25.14 10.32
CA VAL A 124 -11.19 -24.93 8.89
C VAL A 124 -12.38 -23.99 8.61
N ALA A 125 -13.51 -24.21 9.31
CA ALA A 125 -14.73 -23.43 9.12
C ALA A 125 -14.59 -21.95 9.49
N THR A 126 -13.77 -21.60 10.49
CA THR A 126 -13.57 -20.21 10.91
C THR A 126 -12.38 -19.55 10.22
N THR A 127 -11.26 -20.27 10.05
CA THR A 127 -9.99 -19.67 9.62
C THR A 127 -9.97 -19.39 8.12
N MET A 128 -10.52 -20.28 7.28
CA MET A 128 -10.53 -20.07 5.83
C MET A 128 -11.34 -18.84 5.41
N PRO A 129 -12.59 -18.66 5.88
CA PRO A 129 -13.34 -17.43 5.61
C PRO A 129 -12.65 -16.19 6.18
N ALA A 130 -12.00 -16.30 7.34
CA ALA A 130 -11.27 -15.19 7.95
C ALA A 130 -10.06 -14.74 7.10
N ILE A 131 -9.33 -15.68 6.48
CA ILE A 131 -8.23 -15.36 5.56
C ILE A 131 -8.76 -14.60 4.33
N LEU A 132 -9.83 -15.10 3.71
CA LEU A 132 -10.39 -14.49 2.49
C LEU A 132 -10.99 -13.10 2.77
N SER A 133 -11.80 -12.99 3.82
CA SER A 133 -12.35 -11.70 4.25
C SER A 133 -11.23 -10.74 4.68
N GLY A 134 -10.20 -11.25 5.36
CA GLY A 134 -9.01 -10.50 5.73
C GLY A 134 -8.28 -9.92 4.53
N ALA A 135 -8.11 -10.67 3.44
CA ALA A 135 -7.49 -10.16 2.22
C ALA A 135 -8.26 -8.95 1.65
N VAL A 136 -9.59 -9.06 1.59
CA VAL A 136 -10.48 -7.99 1.10
C VAL A 136 -10.44 -6.78 2.03
N LEU A 137 -10.59 -6.98 3.34
CA LEU A 137 -10.52 -5.90 4.33
C LEU A 137 -9.15 -5.22 4.34
N GLY A 138 -8.08 -6.01 4.19
CA GLY A 138 -6.71 -5.51 4.06
C GLY A 138 -6.57 -4.60 2.86
N TYR A 139 -7.12 -4.97 1.70
CA TYR A 139 -7.14 -4.12 0.51
C TYR A 139 -7.82 -2.78 0.73
N LEU A 140 -9.04 -2.81 1.28
CA LEU A 140 -9.84 -1.61 1.52
C LEU A 140 -9.11 -0.69 2.51
N THR A 141 -8.57 -1.26 3.58
CA THR A 141 -7.80 -0.54 4.60
C THR A 141 -6.51 0.05 4.00
N GLY A 142 -5.80 -0.70 3.16
CA GLY A 142 -4.63 -0.20 2.44
C GLY A 142 -4.95 0.94 1.50
N GLY A 143 -6.13 0.91 0.86
CA GLY A 143 -6.65 2.03 0.05
C GLY A 143 -6.95 3.27 0.89
N LEU A 144 -7.56 3.10 2.06
CA LEU A 144 -7.79 4.19 3.01
C LEU A 144 -6.46 4.79 3.51
N ALA A 145 -5.48 3.97 3.86
CA ALA A 145 -4.15 4.42 4.25
C ALA A 145 -3.48 5.25 3.14
N ALA A 146 -3.56 4.78 1.89
CA ALA A 146 -3.06 5.54 0.74
C ALA A 146 -3.79 6.90 0.58
N GLY A 147 -5.09 6.95 0.86
CA GLY A 147 -5.86 8.19 0.89
C GLY A 147 -5.36 9.18 1.96
N VAL A 148 -5.02 8.68 3.16
CA VAL A 148 -4.42 9.51 4.22
C VAL A 148 -3.06 10.07 3.78
N PHE A 149 -2.22 9.27 3.13
CA PHE A 149 -0.95 9.77 2.59
C PHE A 149 -1.15 10.84 1.51
N LEU A 150 -2.15 10.67 0.63
CA LEU A 150 -2.49 11.68 -0.36
C LEU A 150 -2.93 13.00 0.29
N LEU A 151 -3.67 12.93 1.39
CA LEU A 151 -4.04 14.12 2.18
C LEU A 151 -2.81 14.80 2.79
N ILE A 152 -1.86 14.02 3.32
CA ILE A 152 -0.59 14.57 3.85
C ILE A 152 0.16 15.32 2.75
N ASP A 153 0.29 14.71 1.57
CA ASP A 153 0.95 15.34 0.44
C ASP A 153 0.22 16.61 0.01
N LEU A 154 -1.12 16.59 -0.05
CA LEU A 154 -1.92 17.76 -0.41
C LEU A 154 -1.71 18.92 0.57
N VAL A 155 -1.79 18.66 1.87
CA VAL A 155 -1.59 19.67 2.92
C VAL A 155 -0.18 20.26 2.83
N ARG A 156 0.83 19.42 2.59
CA ARG A 156 2.21 19.86 2.42
C ARG A 156 2.37 20.80 1.21
N HIS A 157 1.84 20.42 0.05
CA HIS A 157 1.88 21.27 -1.14
C HIS A 157 1.12 22.59 -0.96
N TRP A 158 0.11 22.62 -0.10
CA TRP A 158 -0.62 23.84 0.23
C TRP A 158 0.22 24.76 1.13
N MET A 159 0.86 24.22 2.18
CA MET A 159 1.76 24.98 3.06
C MET A 159 2.97 25.56 2.31
N GLU A 160 3.55 24.79 1.38
CA GLU A 160 4.68 25.25 0.56
C GLU A 160 4.29 26.38 -0.40
N ARG A 161 3.03 26.42 -0.87
CA ARG A 161 2.51 27.52 -1.70
C ARG A 161 2.32 28.80 -0.90
N SER A 162 1.77 28.72 0.32
CA SER A 162 1.57 29.90 1.17
C SER A 162 2.89 30.59 1.50
N LYS A 163 3.96 29.83 1.77
CA LYS A 163 5.31 30.37 2.05
C LYS A 163 5.97 31.10 0.88
N ARG A 164 5.50 30.91 -0.36
CA ARG A 164 6.05 31.60 -1.54
C ARG A 164 5.32 32.92 -1.85
N ALA A 165 4.19 33.16 -1.20
CA ALA A 165 3.40 34.37 -1.39
C ALA A 165 3.78 35.49 -0.41
N GLU A 166 4.61 35.18 0.59
CA GLU A 166 5.23 36.11 1.54
C GLU A 166 6.63 36.51 1.06
#